data_AF-A0A3B3YRS0-F1
#
_entry.id   AF-A0A3B3YRS0-F1
#
_cell.length_a   1.000
_cell.length_b   1.000
_cell.length_c   1.000
_cell.angle_alpha   90.00
_cell.angle_beta   90.00
_cell.angle_gamma   90.00
#
_symmetry.space_group_name_H-M   'P 1'
#
loop_
_entity.id
_entity.type
_entity.pdbx_description
1 polymer ?
#
loop_
_entity_poly.entity_id
_entity_poly.type
_entity_poly.pdbx_seq_one_letter_code
_entity_poly.pdbx_strand_id
1 'polypeptide(L)'
;MALAKDLLYPSLADERRKHKKKRLVQNPNSYFMDVKCIGCYRISTIFSHAHTVVACPGCSVILCRPRGGKCRLTAGGCSRTTLVHSIMLSEKCMKAIIA
;
A
#
# COMPACT_ATOMS: atom_id res chain seq x y z
N MET A 1 2.64 -2.62 39.29
CA MET A 1 1.30 -2.03 39.08
C MET A 1 1.30 -1.34 37.73
N ALA A 2 0.48 -1.79 36.78
CA ALA A 2 0.34 -1.09 35.52
C ALA A 2 -0.38 0.24 35.81
N LEU A 3 0.31 1.36 35.58
CA LEU A 3 -0.30 2.68 35.48
C LEU A 3 -1.52 2.57 34.56
N ALA A 4 -2.65 3.16 34.96
CA ALA A 4 -3.89 3.15 34.20
C ALA A 4 -3.59 3.51 32.73
N LYS A 5 -3.95 2.62 31.79
CA LYS A 5 -3.65 2.82 30.38
C LYS A 5 -4.64 3.84 29.83
N ASP A 6 -4.12 5.02 29.45
CA ASP A 6 -4.93 6.08 28.85
C ASP A 6 -5.59 5.56 27.56
N LEU A 7 -6.92 5.53 27.57
CA LEU A 7 -7.75 5.02 26.47
C LEU A 7 -8.02 6.09 25.41
N LEU A 8 -7.93 7.37 25.79
CA LEU A 8 -8.26 8.49 24.91
C LEU A 8 -7.06 8.87 24.03
N TYR A 9 -5.84 8.79 24.57
CA TYR A 9 -4.62 9.16 23.88
C TYR A 9 -3.57 8.04 23.90
N PRO A 10 -3.82 6.90 23.21
CA PRO A 10 -2.84 5.84 23.10
C PRO A 10 -1.59 6.30 22.33
N SER A 11 -0.42 5.74 22.69
CA SER A 11 0.81 6.02 21.94
C SER A 11 0.74 5.45 20.51
N LEU A 12 1.42 6.11 19.55
CA LEU A 12 1.48 5.63 18.16
C LEU A 12 2.07 4.21 18.04
N ALA A 13 2.97 3.84 18.95
CA ALA A 13 3.53 2.51 19.01
C ALA A 13 2.48 1.45 19.41
N ASP A 14 1.61 1.78 20.37
CA ASP A 14 0.50 0.92 20.78
C ASP A 14 -0.54 0.76 19.66
N GLU A 15 -0.88 1.83 18.94
CA GLU A 15 -1.86 1.77 17.85
C GLU A 15 -1.39 0.95 16.65
N ARG A 16 -0.10 0.99 16.33
CA ARG A 16 0.49 0.19 15.22
C ARG A 16 0.46 -1.30 15.51
N ARG A 17 0.59 -1.71 16.77
CA ARG A 17 0.52 -3.11 17.21
C ARG A 17 -0.91 -3.67 17.18
N LYS A 18 -1.92 -2.81 17.35
CA LYS A 18 -3.33 -3.22 17.30
C LYS A 18 -3.73 -3.68 15.89
N HIS A 19 -4.63 -4.65 15.84
CA HIS A 19 -5.28 -5.05 14.60
C HIS A 19 -6.07 -3.87 13.99
N LYS A 20 -6.12 -3.76 12.66
CA LYS A 20 -6.72 -2.64 11.91
C LYS A 20 -8.14 -2.25 12.37
N LYS A 21 -8.99 -3.21 12.74
CA LYS A 21 -10.36 -2.97 13.25
C LYS A 21 -10.45 -2.60 14.74
N LYS A 22 -9.40 -2.85 15.52
CA LYS A 22 -9.32 -2.63 16.98
C LYS A 22 -8.56 -1.35 17.36
N ARG A 23 -8.20 -0.53 16.37
CA ARG A 23 -7.63 0.81 16.58
C ARG A 23 -8.72 1.76 17.07
N LEU A 24 -8.33 2.86 17.69
CA LEU A 24 -9.26 3.89 18.15
C LEU A 24 -10.11 4.40 16.97
N VAL A 25 -9.44 4.69 15.86
CA VAL A 25 -10.07 4.94 14.56
C VAL A 25 -9.60 3.88 13.58
N GLN A 26 -10.53 3.26 12.87
CA GLN A 26 -10.22 2.20 11.92
C GLN A 26 -9.60 2.79 10.66
N ASN A 27 -8.48 2.21 10.22
CA ASN A 27 -7.85 2.54 8.94
C ASN A 27 -7.22 1.29 8.30
N PRO A 28 -7.17 1.21 6.95
CA PRO A 28 -6.55 0.10 6.26
C PRO A 28 -5.01 0.11 6.41
N ASN A 29 -4.40 -1.07 6.35
CA ASN A 29 -2.92 -1.22 6.30
C ASN A 29 -2.37 -1.26 4.86
N SER A 30 -3.25 -1.23 3.85
CA SER A 30 -2.90 -1.23 2.43
C SER A 30 -2.62 0.19 1.94
N TYR A 31 -1.86 0.30 0.86
CA TYR A 31 -1.42 1.58 0.31
C TYR A 31 -1.18 1.43 -1.20
N PHE A 32 -1.23 2.55 -1.92
CA PHE A 32 -0.76 2.64 -3.30
C PHE A 32 0.72 3.02 -3.29
N MET A 33 1.47 2.46 -4.22
CA MET A 33 2.89 2.76 -4.39
C MET A 33 3.20 2.97 -5.86
N ASP A 34 4.10 3.91 -6.11
CA ASP A 34 4.59 4.17 -7.45
C ASP A 34 5.80 3.28 -7.74
N VAL A 35 5.66 2.49 -8.79
CA VAL A 35 6.72 1.60 -9.29
C VAL A 35 7.17 2.12 -10.64
N LYS A 36 8.44 2.49 -10.70
CA LYS A 36 9.09 2.89 -11.94
C LYS A 36 9.74 1.68 -12.57
N CYS A 37 9.36 1.39 -13.81
CA CYS A 37 9.98 0.32 -14.59
C CYS A 37 11.29 0.82 -15.23
N ILE A 38 12.32 -0.01 -15.21
CA ILE A 38 13.66 0.33 -15.75
C ILE A 38 13.65 0.37 -17.30
N GLY A 39 12.76 -0.38 -17.96
CA GLY A 39 12.66 -0.41 -19.42
C GLY A 39 11.85 0.74 -20.04
N CYS A 40 10.67 1.06 -19.47
CA CYS A 40 9.76 2.08 -20.01
C CYS A 40 9.98 3.48 -19.39
N TYR A 41 10.71 3.60 -18.27
CA TYR A 41 10.80 4.78 -17.39
C TYR A 41 9.47 5.39 -16.92
N ARG A 42 8.34 4.83 -17.34
CA ARG A 42 6.99 5.19 -16.91
C ARG A 42 6.77 4.78 -15.47
N ILE A 43 6.07 5.65 -14.76
CA ILE A 43 5.61 5.43 -13.40
C ILE A 43 4.24 4.77 -13.48
N SER A 44 4.06 3.70 -12.71
CA SER A 44 2.78 3.01 -12.58
C SER A 44 2.37 2.96 -11.11
N THR A 45 1.14 3.35 -10.82
CA THR A 45 0.54 3.29 -9.49
C THR A 45 0.03 1.88 -9.23
N ILE A 46 0.61 1.17 -8.26
CA ILE A 46 0.27 -0.22 -7.95
C ILE A 46 -0.28 -0.32 -6.53
N PHE A 47 -1.33 -1.11 -6.35
CA PHE A 47 -1.88 -1.42 -5.02
C PHE A 47 -1.00 -2.46 -4.28
N SER A 48 -0.75 -2.26 -2.99
CA SER A 48 0.16 -3.12 -2.23
C SER A 48 -0.30 -4.57 -2.04
N HIS A 49 -1.60 -4.83 -2.16
CA HIS A 49 -2.20 -6.18 -2.09
C HIS A 49 -3.00 -6.48 -3.38
N ALA A 50 -2.50 -6.06 -4.54
CA ALA A 50 -3.09 -6.41 -5.83
C ALA A 50 -3.29 -7.93 -5.99
N HIS A 51 -4.51 -8.31 -6.39
CA HIS A 51 -4.91 -9.69 -6.68
C HIS A 51 -4.53 -10.14 -8.09
N THR A 52 -4.42 -9.20 -9.02
CA THR A 52 -4.07 -9.45 -10.42
C THR A 52 -2.57 -9.25 -10.66
N VAL A 53 -2.06 -9.87 -11.73
CA VAL A 53 -0.71 -9.61 -12.23
C VAL A 53 -0.72 -8.24 -12.90
N VAL A 54 0.12 -7.31 -12.44
CA VAL A 54 0.21 -5.96 -13.00
C VAL A 54 1.41 -5.86 -13.95
N ALA A 55 1.17 -5.43 -15.19
CA ALA A 55 2.20 -5.24 -16.22
C ALA A 55 2.39 -3.75 -16.57
N CYS A 56 3.60 -3.32 -16.98
CA CYS A 56 3.81 -1.96 -17.51
C CYS A 56 3.01 -1.81 -18.81
N PRO A 57 2.21 -0.72 -19.00
CA PRO A 57 1.48 -0.48 -20.24
C PRO A 57 2.38 -0.24 -21.46
N GLY A 58 3.67 0.06 -21.25
CA GLY A 58 4.64 0.32 -22.33
C GLY A 58 5.57 -0.85 -22.66
N CYS A 59 5.97 -1.67 -21.68
CA CYS A 59 6.95 -2.75 -21.89
C CYS A 59 6.36 -4.15 -21.74
N SER A 60 5.09 -4.30 -21.36
CA SER A 60 4.44 -5.59 -21.02
C SER A 60 5.14 -6.44 -19.94
N VAL A 61 6.22 -5.93 -19.35
CA VAL A 61 6.96 -6.57 -18.26
C VAL A 61 6.08 -6.64 -17.02
N ILE A 62 6.09 -7.81 -16.37
CA ILE A 62 5.40 -8.06 -15.11
C ILE A 62 6.09 -7.29 -13.99
N LEU A 63 5.39 -6.32 -13.40
CA LEU A 63 5.89 -5.48 -12.32
C LEU A 63 5.69 -6.13 -10.95
N CYS A 64 4.52 -6.74 -10.74
CA CYS A 64 4.21 -7.45 -9.51
C CYS A 64 3.45 -8.76 -9.76
N ARG A 65 3.66 -9.72 -8.86
CA ARG A 65 2.91 -10.98 -8.78
C ARG A 65 2.06 -11.00 -7.51
N PRO A 66 0.79 -11.45 -7.58
CA PRO A 66 -0.07 -11.55 -6.42
C PRO A 66 0.44 -12.60 -5.44
N ARG A 67 0.16 -12.37 -4.15
CA ARG A 67 0.39 -13.30 -3.04
C ARG A 67 -0.80 -13.20 -2.08
N GLY A 68 -0.88 -14.09 -1.09
CA GLY A 68 -1.87 -13.98 0.01
C GLY A 68 -1.70 -12.75 0.92
N GLY A 69 -0.72 -11.89 0.66
CA GLY A 69 -0.43 -10.68 1.41
C GLY A 69 0.09 -9.58 0.48
N LYS A 70 1.17 -8.90 0.87
CA LYS A 70 1.79 -7.90 0.00
C LYS A 70 2.30 -8.54 -1.29
N CYS A 71 2.06 -7.87 -2.42
CA CYS A 71 2.51 -8.34 -3.73
C CYS A 71 4.04 -8.48 -3.79
N ARG A 72 4.51 -9.46 -4.56
CA ARG A 72 5.93 -9.60 -4.86
C ARG A 72 6.28 -8.73 -6.06
N LEU A 73 7.14 -7.74 -5.87
CA LEU A 73 7.75 -6.99 -6.97
C LEU A 73 8.79 -7.87 -7.67
N THR A 74 8.87 -7.78 -8.99
CA THR A 74 9.90 -8.49 -9.77
C THR A 74 11.28 -7.92 -9.47
N ALA A 75 12.18 -8.75 -8.95
CA ALA A 75 13.55 -8.34 -8.62
C ALA A 75 14.30 -7.93 -9.90
N GLY A 76 14.89 -6.74 -9.91
CA GLY A 76 15.75 -6.27 -11.01
C GLY A 76 15.10 -5.41 -12.09
N GLY A 77 13.77 -5.18 -12.07
CA GLY A 77 13.07 -4.40 -13.11
C GLY A 77 12.38 -3.12 -12.63
N CYS A 78 12.38 -2.86 -11.32
CA CYS A 78 11.46 -1.92 -10.68
C CYS A 78 12.12 -1.18 -9.51
N SER A 79 12.20 0.15 -9.58
CA SER A 79 12.57 0.97 -8.42
C SER A 79 11.31 1.47 -7.71
N ARG A 80 11.27 1.28 -6.38
CA ARG A 80 10.25 1.90 -5.53
C ARG A 80 10.64 3.36 -5.35
N THR A 81 9.97 4.24 -6.06
CA THR A 81 10.05 5.68 -5.77
C THR A 81 9.04 5.93 -4.66
N THR A 82 9.52 5.96 -3.41
CA THR A 82 8.69 6.38 -2.28
C THR A 82 8.48 7.88 -2.38
N LEU A 83 7.48 8.30 -3.16
CA LEU A 83 6.81 9.55 -2.84
C LEU A 83 5.81 9.24 -1.74
N VAL A 84 6.05 9.80 -0.57
CA VAL A 84 5.02 10.03 0.44
C VAL A 84 4.01 10.98 -0.19
N HIS A 85 3.17 10.47 -1.10
CA HIS A 85 2.04 11.24 -1.58
C HIS A 85 0.98 11.22 -0.48
N SER A 86 1.24 12.07 0.51
CA SER A 86 0.21 12.69 1.32
C SER A 86 -0.87 13.21 0.36
N ILE A 87 -2.04 12.57 0.39
CA ILE A 87 -3.35 13.22 0.23
C ILE A 87 -3.97 13.36 -1.18
N MET A 88 -3.29 13.28 -2.33
CA MET A 88 -3.99 13.59 -3.61
C MET A 88 -3.85 12.53 -4.71
N LEU A 89 -4.74 11.51 -4.72
CA LEU A 89 -5.32 11.02 -5.99
C LEU A 89 -6.63 10.23 -5.75
N SER A 90 -7.70 11.01 -5.55
CA SER A 90 -9.10 10.69 -5.87
C SER A 90 -9.85 9.69 -5.00
N GLU A 91 -10.87 10.22 -4.34
CA GLU A 91 -12.07 9.53 -3.84
C GLU A 91 -12.80 8.69 -4.92
N LYS A 92 -12.36 8.76 -6.18
CA LYS A 92 -12.84 7.95 -7.31
C LYS A 92 -12.22 6.54 -7.38
N CYS A 93 -10.96 6.35 -6.94
CA CYS A 93 -10.32 5.02 -7.04
C CYS A 93 -10.72 4.05 -5.90
N MET A 94 -11.18 4.54 -4.75
CA MET A 94 -11.60 3.65 -3.66
C MET A 94 -12.93 2.94 -3.91
N LYS A 95 -13.85 3.54 -4.68
CA LYS A 95 -15.14 2.89 -5.04
C LYS A 95 -15.01 1.79 -6.09
N ALA A 96 -13.95 1.81 -6.91
CA ALA A 96 -13.75 0.83 -7.98
C ALA A 96 -12.98 -0.44 -7.55
N ILE A 97 -12.40 -0.47 -6.35
CA ILE A 97 -11.57 -1.60 -5.89
C ILE A 97 -12.31 -2.48 -4.85
N ILE A 98 -13.49 -2.06 -4.38
CA ILE A 98 -14.33 -2.82 -3.42
C ILE A 98 -15.63 -3.34 -4.07
N ALA A 99 -15.91 -3.02 -5.33
CA ALA A 99 -17.02 -3.60 -6.11
C ALA A 99 -16.54 -4.80 -6.95
#